data_AF-A0ABD0MNU4-F1
#
_entry.id   AF-A0ABD0MNU4-F1
#
_cell.length_a   1.000
_cell.length_b   1.000
_cell.length_c   1.000
_cell.angle_alpha   90.00
_cell.angle_beta   90.00
_cell.angle_gamma   90.00
#
_symmetry.space_group_name_H-M   'P 1'
#
loop_
_entity.id
_entity.type
_entity.pdbx_description
1 polymer ?
#
loop_
_entity_poly.entity_id
_entity_poly.type
_entity_poly.pdbx_seq_one_letter_code
_entity_poly.pdbx_strand_id
1 'polypeptide(L)'
;MVARHAIKTSGNCSPLDSTVVLEATPSNMLPFRQSDTQPETEENTETHIPNLPSLSVFKEAVVGYIAGFVVRTAMKKIHCSTSLSALSVESSSQDKLGHTLIDMKSRGGLIRPSDSVLQVCKTAERYIQQHLLTSHIPELDSKFKARLSTQVLELNGGSAFKELEQHMFNLEPYNNHVFILIKYIANSYTNIRLHFLAKETSSASHCKWLCKTLGKLVLHKNQ
;
A
#
# COMPACT_ATOMS: atom_id res chain seq x y z
N MET A 1 -1.60 -16.21 -37.60
CA MET A 1 -2.73 -15.72 -36.77
C MET A 1 -2.19 -15.52 -35.35
N VAL A 2 -1.74 -14.30 -35.03
CA VAL A 2 -1.00 -14.00 -33.79
C VAL A 2 -1.99 -13.56 -32.72
N ALA A 3 -2.00 -14.26 -31.58
CA ALA A 3 -2.86 -13.97 -30.44
C ALA A 3 -2.45 -12.62 -29.80
N ARG A 4 -3.37 -11.65 -29.83
CA ARG A 4 -3.23 -10.38 -29.11
C ARG A 4 -3.53 -10.62 -27.64
N HIS A 5 -2.51 -10.64 -26.78
CA HIS A 5 -2.72 -10.54 -25.34
C HIS A 5 -3.16 -9.11 -24.99
N ALA A 6 -4.40 -8.96 -24.51
CA ALA A 6 -4.90 -7.71 -23.98
C ALA A 6 -4.13 -7.35 -22.69
N ILE A 7 -3.38 -6.25 -22.73
CA ILE A 7 -2.73 -5.68 -21.55
C ILE A 7 -3.83 -5.11 -20.66
N LYS A 8 -4.15 -5.84 -19.59
CA LYS A 8 -5.07 -5.37 -18.54
C LYS A 8 -4.38 -4.21 -17.82
N THR A 9 -4.83 -2.98 -18.05
CA THR A 9 -4.27 -1.79 -17.39
C THR A 9 -4.47 -1.90 -15.88
N SER A 10 -3.39 -2.14 -15.15
CA SER A 10 -3.32 -2.25 -13.70
C SER A 10 -2.26 -1.27 -13.19
N GLY A 11 -2.60 -0.44 -12.21
CA GLY A 11 -1.70 0.59 -11.65
C GLY A 11 -1.99 2.03 -12.12
N ASN A 12 -1.27 3.01 -11.58
CA ASN A 12 -1.52 4.44 -11.81
C ASN A 12 -1.16 4.95 -13.22
N CYS A 13 -0.64 4.10 -14.11
CA CYS A 13 -0.25 4.47 -15.46
C CYS A 13 -1.25 3.95 -16.51
N SER A 14 -1.54 4.75 -17.53
CA SER A 14 -2.13 4.31 -18.79
C SER A 14 -1.02 3.93 -19.78
N PRO A 15 -1.07 2.76 -20.45
CA PRO A 15 -0.11 2.41 -21.49
C PRO A 15 -0.49 3.08 -22.82
N LEU A 16 0.45 3.79 -23.43
CA LEU A 16 0.47 4.03 -24.86
C LEU A 16 1.78 3.44 -25.41
N ASP A 17 1.59 2.39 -26.18
CA ASP A 17 2.49 1.85 -27.20
C ASP A 17 3.63 0.88 -26.87
N SER A 18 3.99 0.19 -27.94
CA SER A 18 4.46 -1.18 -28.10
C SER A 18 5.98 -1.34 -27.92
N THR A 19 6.45 -1.48 -26.68
CA THR A 19 7.86 -1.78 -26.40
C THR A 19 8.10 -3.24 -26.02
N VAL A 20 9.02 -3.89 -26.74
CA VAL A 20 9.57 -5.22 -26.43
C VAL A 20 10.40 -5.13 -25.15
N VAL A 21 10.05 -5.93 -24.14
CA VAL A 21 10.80 -6.00 -22.87
C VAL A 21 11.99 -6.92 -23.07
N LEU A 22 13.21 -6.37 -23.02
CA LEU A 22 14.45 -7.14 -22.94
C LEU A 22 14.65 -7.64 -21.51
N GLU A 23 14.83 -8.95 -21.34
CA GLU A 23 15.12 -9.58 -20.06
C GLU A 23 16.53 -9.22 -19.56
N ALA A 24 16.61 -8.71 -18.33
CA ALA A 24 17.88 -8.52 -17.63
C ALA A 24 18.07 -9.64 -16.59
N THR A 25 19.27 -10.22 -16.59
CA THR A 25 19.73 -11.27 -15.68
C THR A 25 19.74 -10.83 -14.21
N PRO A 26 19.38 -11.70 -13.25
CA PRO A 26 19.36 -11.35 -11.84
C PRO A 26 20.78 -11.29 -11.25
N SER A 27 21.11 -10.20 -10.57
CA SER A 27 22.30 -10.10 -9.71
C SER A 27 22.01 -10.59 -8.28
N ASN A 28 23.04 -11.23 -7.73
CA ASN A 28 23.12 -12.01 -6.51
C ASN A 28 22.40 -11.45 -5.26
N MET A 29 21.70 -12.35 -4.56
CA MET A 29 21.06 -12.15 -3.25
C MET A 29 22.10 -11.94 -2.15
N LEU A 30 21.90 -10.93 -1.29
CA LEU A 30 22.59 -10.82 0.00
C LEU A 30 21.81 -11.60 1.07
N PRO A 31 22.49 -12.31 2.00
CA PRO A 31 21.83 -13.10 3.04
C PRO A 31 21.30 -12.23 4.21
N PHE A 32 20.08 -12.54 4.64
CA PHE A 32 19.38 -11.97 5.80
C PHE A 32 19.92 -12.58 7.10
N ARG A 33 20.33 -11.73 8.06
CA ARG A 33 20.81 -12.14 9.40
C ARG A 33 19.63 -12.46 10.32
N GLN A 34 19.68 -13.62 10.97
CA GLN A 34 18.83 -14.01 12.09
C GLN A 34 19.37 -13.42 13.40
N SER A 35 18.47 -13.03 14.30
CA SER A 35 18.77 -12.85 15.72
C SER A 35 17.56 -13.30 16.53
N ASP A 36 17.78 -14.33 17.34
CA ASP A 36 16.87 -14.89 18.33
C ASP A 36 16.63 -13.91 19.48
N THR A 37 15.39 -13.78 19.97
CA THR A 37 15.09 -13.53 21.40
C THR A 37 13.63 -13.93 21.70
N GLN A 38 13.44 -14.63 22.82
CA GLN A 38 12.19 -15.16 23.38
C GLN A 38 11.30 -14.10 24.08
N PRO A 39 10.04 -14.43 24.45
CA PRO A 39 8.98 -13.46 24.72
C PRO A 39 8.82 -13.15 26.22
N GLU A 40 8.33 -11.96 26.54
CA GLU A 40 7.69 -11.69 27.82
C GLU A 40 6.33 -11.01 27.63
N THR A 41 5.42 -11.45 28.48
CA THR A 41 3.99 -11.09 28.57
C THR A 41 3.90 -10.04 29.68
N GLU A 42 3.06 -9.02 29.54
CA GLU A 42 2.30 -8.47 30.68
C GLU A 42 1.24 -7.46 30.19
N GLU A 43 0.02 -7.65 30.70
CA GLU A 43 -1.12 -6.77 30.51
C GLU A 43 -0.90 -5.45 31.24
N ASN A 44 -0.99 -4.32 30.53
CA ASN A 44 -1.29 -3.06 31.20
C ASN A 44 -2.20 -2.19 30.31
N THR A 45 -3.38 -1.86 30.85
CA THR A 45 -4.35 -0.94 30.27
C THR A 45 -3.85 0.50 30.41
N GLU A 46 -2.93 0.88 29.53
CA GLU A 46 -2.64 2.27 29.21
C GLU A 46 -2.98 2.46 27.73
N THR A 47 -3.50 3.63 27.35
CA THR A 47 -3.75 4.00 25.95
C THR A 47 -2.43 4.03 25.19
N HIS A 48 -1.97 2.85 24.80
CA HIS A 48 -0.67 2.61 24.20
C HIS A 48 -0.73 3.16 22.78
N ILE A 49 -0.23 4.38 22.60
CA ILE A 49 0.12 4.89 21.27
C ILE A 49 1.08 3.83 20.69
N PRO A 50 0.67 3.07 19.66
CA PRO A 50 1.48 1.96 19.19
C PRO A 50 2.84 2.52 18.77
N ASN A 51 3.93 1.91 19.25
CA ASN A 51 5.26 2.23 18.74
C ASN A 51 5.36 1.67 17.31
N LEU A 52 4.84 2.44 16.37
CA LEU A 52 4.76 2.08 14.96
C LEU A 52 6.15 2.21 14.33
N PRO A 53 6.58 1.22 13.53
CA PRO A 53 7.89 1.26 12.91
C PRO A 53 8.04 2.49 11.99
N SER A 54 9.22 3.09 11.97
CA SER A 54 9.53 4.17 11.03
C SER A 54 9.64 3.63 9.61
N LEU A 55 9.17 4.41 8.63
CA LEU A 55 9.26 4.06 7.22
C LEU A 55 10.57 4.59 6.65
N SER A 56 11.25 3.79 5.83
CA SER A 56 12.40 4.27 5.07
C SER A 56 11.96 5.25 3.98
N VAL A 57 12.87 6.13 3.58
CA VAL A 57 12.66 7.14 2.51
C VAL A 57 12.06 6.53 1.24
N PHE A 58 12.61 5.39 0.81
CA PHE A 58 12.10 4.66 -0.35
C PHE A 58 10.66 4.17 -0.15
N LYS A 59 10.36 3.59 1.01
CA LYS A 59 9.01 3.10 1.31
C LYS A 59 8.01 4.24 1.35
N GLU A 60 8.38 5.41 1.89
CA GLU A 60 7.51 6.58 1.87
C GLU A 60 7.15 7.03 0.45
N ALA A 61 8.13 7.05 -0.45
CA ALA A 61 7.91 7.39 -1.85
C ALA A 61 7.02 6.35 -2.55
N VAL A 62 7.18 5.05 -2.23
CA VAL A 62 6.30 3.97 -2.72
C VAL A 62 4.88 4.13 -2.18
N VAL A 63 4.71 4.41 -0.87
CA VAL A 63 3.40 4.67 -0.27
C VAL A 63 2.70 5.81 -1.00
N GLY A 64 3.42 6.90 -1.28
CA GLY A 64 2.85 8.03 -2.00
C GLY A 64 2.45 7.72 -3.43
N TYR A 65 3.24 6.92 -4.15
CA TYR A 65 2.86 6.43 -5.48
C TYR A 65 1.58 5.59 -5.45
N ILE A 66 1.44 4.68 -4.48
CA ILE A 66 0.23 3.88 -4.29
C ILE A 66 -0.96 4.77 -3.88
N ALA A 67 -0.73 5.75 -3.01
CA ALA A 67 -1.75 6.69 -2.56
C ALA A 67 -2.37 7.47 -3.74
N GLY A 68 -1.57 7.86 -4.73
CA GLY A 68 -2.09 8.47 -5.97
C GLY A 68 -3.08 7.56 -6.72
N PHE A 69 -2.81 6.25 -6.78
CA PHE A 69 -3.77 5.28 -7.32
C PHE A 69 -5.03 5.15 -6.46
N VAL A 70 -4.88 5.14 -5.14
CA VAL A 70 -6.01 5.10 -4.20
C VAL A 70 -6.92 6.31 -4.41
N VAL A 71 -6.37 7.53 -4.48
CA VAL A 71 -7.13 8.75 -4.79
C VAL A 71 -7.90 8.61 -6.09
N ARG A 72 -7.25 8.13 -7.15
CA ARG A 72 -7.91 7.93 -8.44
C ARG A 72 -9.10 6.97 -8.36
N THR A 73 -9.00 5.93 -7.53
CA THR A 73 -10.13 5.02 -7.30
C THR A 73 -11.21 5.62 -6.40
N ALA A 74 -10.82 6.45 -5.43
CA ALA A 74 -11.74 7.15 -4.53
C ALA A 74 -12.58 8.18 -5.28
N MET A 75 -11.97 8.94 -6.19
CA MET A 75 -12.64 9.93 -7.04
C MET A 75 -13.76 9.34 -7.90
N LYS A 76 -13.70 8.04 -8.22
CA LYS A 76 -14.75 7.35 -8.99
C LYS A 76 -15.96 6.92 -8.14
N LYS A 77 -15.83 6.89 -6.81
CA LYS A 77 -16.85 6.37 -5.89
C LYS A 77 -17.45 7.42 -4.97
N ILE A 78 -16.70 8.49 -4.68
CA ILE A 78 -17.14 9.56 -3.79
C ILE A 78 -17.84 10.63 -4.63
N HIS A 79 -19.04 11.03 -4.20
CA HIS A 79 -19.85 12.05 -4.89
C HIS A 79 -19.82 13.42 -4.20
N CYS A 80 -19.34 13.50 -2.96
CA CYS A 80 -19.22 14.77 -2.24
C CYS A 80 -18.07 15.61 -2.84
N SER A 81 -18.41 16.76 -3.42
CA SER A 81 -17.43 17.68 -4.03
C SER A 81 -16.39 18.18 -3.03
N THR A 82 -16.78 18.49 -1.80
CA THR A 82 -15.87 18.93 -0.73
C THR A 82 -14.86 17.84 -0.40
N SER A 83 -15.32 16.59 -0.21
CA SER A 83 -14.43 15.46 0.04
C SER A 83 -13.50 15.18 -1.14
N LEU A 84 -13.97 15.34 -2.39
CA LEU A 84 -13.15 15.16 -3.59
C LEU A 84 -12.03 16.20 -3.66
N SER A 85 -12.31 17.46 -3.36
CA SER A 85 -11.31 18.53 -3.38
C SER A 85 -10.18 18.29 -2.37
N ALA A 86 -10.48 17.66 -1.23
CA ALA A 86 -9.50 17.38 -0.17
C ALA A 86 -8.58 16.17 -0.45
N LEU A 87 -8.81 15.41 -1.53
CA LEU A 87 -8.07 14.16 -1.81
C LEU A 87 -6.76 14.35 -2.59
N SER A 88 -6.63 15.41 -3.35
CA SER A 88 -5.48 15.65 -4.23
C SER A 88 -4.96 17.07 -4.08
N VAL A 89 -3.68 17.27 -4.39
CA VAL A 89 -3.09 18.61 -4.45
C VAL A 89 -2.83 18.99 -5.90
N GLU A 90 -2.98 20.28 -6.19
CA GLU A 90 -2.60 20.83 -7.49
C GLU A 90 -1.08 20.76 -7.70
N SER A 91 -0.67 20.74 -8.97
CA SER A 91 0.70 20.47 -9.42
C SER A 91 1.74 21.51 -8.97
N SER A 92 1.32 22.61 -8.35
CA SER A 92 2.16 23.72 -7.88
C SER A 92 2.58 23.61 -6.41
N SER A 93 2.05 22.67 -5.64
CA SER A 93 2.42 22.51 -4.23
C SER A 93 3.78 21.83 -4.06
N GLN A 94 4.56 22.30 -3.08
CA GLN A 94 5.94 21.90 -2.76
C GLN A 94 6.27 20.41 -2.94
N ASP A 95 7.49 20.16 -3.43
CA ASP A 95 8.11 18.85 -3.55
C ASP A 95 8.16 18.14 -2.18
N LYS A 96 7.35 17.10 -2.03
CA LYS A 96 7.35 16.24 -0.86
C LYS A 96 7.94 14.89 -1.21
N LEU A 97 8.56 14.25 -0.22
CA LEU A 97 9.12 12.91 -0.38
C LEU A 97 8.09 11.86 -0.86
N GLY A 98 6.82 12.03 -0.48
CA GLY A 98 5.72 11.19 -0.96
C GLY A 98 5.38 11.37 -2.44
N HIS A 99 5.85 12.43 -3.08
CA HIS A 99 5.59 12.72 -4.50
C HIS A 99 6.80 12.40 -5.40
N THR A 100 7.98 12.14 -4.84
CA THR A 100 9.22 11.89 -5.61
C THR A 100 9.07 10.84 -6.73
N LEU A 101 8.46 9.67 -6.44
CA LEU A 101 8.24 8.64 -7.46
C LEU A 101 7.17 9.04 -8.47
N ILE A 102 6.18 9.81 -8.05
CA ILE A 102 5.14 10.34 -8.94
C ILE A 102 5.81 11.30 -9.92
N ASP A 103 6.60 12.24 -9.44
CA ASP A 103 7.25 13.27 -10.27
C ASP A 103 8.26 12.67 -11.23
N MET A 104 9.06 11.71 -10.77
CA MET A 104 10.00 10.98 -11.62
C MET A 104 9.32 10.16 -12.72
N LYS A 105 8.12 9.61 -12.44
CA LYS A 105 7.41 8.74 -13.39
C LYS A 105 6.33 9.47 -14.19
N SER A 106 5.99 10.70 -13.80
CA SER A 106 4.85 11.42 -14.36
C SER A 106 5.10 11.77 -15.82
N ARG A 107 4.04 11.59 -16.62
CA ARG A 107 3.93 12.12 -17.99
C ARG A 107 2.69 13.02 -18.12
N GLY A 108 2.28 13.64 -17.01
CA GLY A 108 1.11 14.52 -16.92
C GLY A 108 -0.20 13.85 -16.50
N GLY A 109 -0.23 12.52 -16.35
CA GLY A 109 -1.45 11.76 -16.02
C GLY A 109 -1.51 11.15 -14.61
N LEU A 110 -0.49 11.36 -13.78
CA LEU A 110 -0.46 10.80 -12.42
C LEU A 110 -1.04 11.79 -11.41
N ILE A 111 -1.88 11.27 -10.51
CA ILE A 111 -2.49 12.07 -9.44
C ILE A 111 -1.54 12.19 -8.25
N ARG A 112 -1.34 13.43 -7.79
CA ARG A 112 -0.66 13.73 -6.52
C ARG A 112 -1.67 13.67 -5.36
N PRO A 113 -1.50 12.77 -4.39
CA PRO A 113 -2.39 12.67 -3.23
C PRO A 113 -2.16 13.84 -2.27
N SER A 114 -3.22 14.22 -1.54
CA SER A 114 -3.13 15.20 -0.45
C SER A 114 -2.37 14.67 0.77
N ASP A 115 -1.91 15.58 1.63
CA ASP A 115 -1.17 15.21 2.84
C ASP A 115 -1.99 14.34 3.77
N SER A 116 -3.29 14.62 3.89
CA SER A 116 -4.21 13.82 4.69
C SER A 116 -4.29 12.38 4.17
N VAL A 117 -4.35 12.20 2.84
CA VAL A 117 -4.33 10.87 2.23
C VAL A 117 -2.98 10.17 2.47
N LEU A 118 -1.87 10.89 2.30
CA LEU A 118 -0.53 10.36 2.57
C LEU A 118 -0.39 9.91 4.03
N GLN A 119 -0.89 10.70 4.98
CA GLN A 119 -0.86 10.38 6.40
C GLN A 119 -1.62 9.09 6.71
N VAL A 120 -2.84 8.94 6.15
CA VAL A 120 -3.66 7.73 6.31
C VAL A 120 -2.94 6.51 5.71
N CYS A 121 -2.41 6.62 4.48
CA CYS A 121 -1.68 5.53 3.83
C CYS A 121 -0.37 5.15 4.54
N LYS A 122 0.38 6.14 5.04
CA LYS A 122 1.60 5.90 5.85
C LYS A 122 1.25 5.17 7.14
N THR A 123 0.21 5.61 7.85
CA THR A 123 -0.26 4.96 9.08
C THR A 123 -0.65 3.51 8.80
N ALA A 124 -1.42 3.26 7.74
CA ALA A 124 -1.78 1.91 7.32
C ALA A 124 -0.53 1.04 7.02
N GLU A 125 0.45 1.58 6.29
CA GLU A 125 1.70 0.86 5.99
C GLU A 125 2.49 0.50 7.24
N ARG A 126 2.56 1.40 8.22
CA ARG A 126 3.25 1.11 9.48
C ARG A 126 2.59 -0.02 10.25
N TYR A 127 1.26 -0.09 10.30
CA TYR A 127 0.54 -1.22 10.90
C TYR A 127 0.78 -2.52 10.16
N ILE A 128 0.81 -2.49 8.82
CA ILE A 128 1.17 -3.67 8.01
C ILE A 128 2.59 -4.14 8.38
N GLN A 129 3.54 -3.22 8.48
CA GLN A 129 4.93 -3.56 8.83
C GLN A 129 5.07 -4.09 10.24
N GLN A 130 4.40 -3.48 11.22
CA GLN A 130 4.38 -3.98 12.58
C GLN A 130 3.86 -5.42 12.61
N HIS A 131 2.78 -5.70 11.91
CA HIS A 131 2.25 -7.06 11.81
C HIS A 131 3.21 -8.04 11.13
N LEU A 132 3.93 -7.63 10.09
CA LEU A 132 4.94 -8.45 9.43
C LEU A 132 6.17 -8.71 10.33
N LEU A 133 6.44 -7.85 11.31
CA LEU A 133 7.51 -8.04 12.30
C LEU A 133 7.08 -8.99 13.42
N THR A 134 5.84 -8.88 13.90
CA THR A 134 5.33 -9.65 15.05
C THR A 134 4.81 -11.04 14.67
N SER A 135 4.45 -11.27 13.40
CA SER A 135 3.85 -12.53 12.96
C SER A 135 4.43 -13.02 11.64
N HIS A 136 4.57 -14.34 11.48
CA HIS A 136 4.76 -14.91 10.15
C HIS A 136 3.52 -14.64 9.29
N ILE A 137 3.76 -14.27 8.02
CA ILE A 137 2.81 -13.86 6.96
C ILE A 137 1.35 -13.95 7.42
N PRO A 138 0.67 -12.82 7.69
CA PRO A 138 -0.65 -12.85 8.30
C PRO A 138 -1.59 -13.75 7.49
N GLU A 139 -2.40 -14.55 8.18
CA GLU A 139 -3.65 -15.00 7.57
C GLU A 139 -4.45 -13.73 7.28
N LEU A 140 -4.40 -13.30 6.03
CA LEU A 140 -5.00 -12.07 5.48
C LEU A 140 -6.53 -12.18 5.50
N ASP A 141 -7.12 -12.37 6.68
CA ASP A 141 -8.56 -12.50 6.86
C ASP A 141 -9.24 -11.13 6.80
N SER A 142 -10.52 -11.11 6.45
CA SER A 142 -11.40 -9.95 6.52
C SER A 142 -11.30 -9.21 7.86
N LYS A 143 -11.11 -9.95 8.96
CA LYS A 143 -10.90 -9.41 10.31
C LYS A 143 -9.66 -8.52 10.41
N PHE A 144 -8.57 -8.89 9.74
CA PHE A 144 -7.34 -8.09 9.73
C PHE A 144 -7.59 -6.71 9.10
N LYS A 145 -8.26 -6.69 7.94
CA LYS A 145 -8.61 -5.44 7.25
C LYS A 145 -9.51 -4.54 8.08
N ALA A 146 -10.49 -5.14 8.78
CA ALA A 146 -11.38 -4.41 9.67
C ALA A 146 -10.59 -3.80 10.85
N ARG A 147 -9.76 -4.59 11.55
CA ARG A 147 -8.94 -4.13 12.67
C ARG A 147 -7.99 -3.01 12.25
N LEU A 148 -7.28 -3.19 11.13
CA LEU A 148 -6.36 -2.17 10.61
C LEU A 148 -7.12 -0.89 10.26
N SER A 149 -8.28 -0.99 9.62
CA SER A 149 -9.09 0.19 9.29
C SER A 149 -9.52 0.95 10.55
N THR A 150 -9.89 0.24 11.62
CA THR A 150 -10.23 0.86 12.91
C THR A 150 -9.02 1.54 13.53
N GLN A 151 -7.87 0.88 13.59
CA GLN A 151 -6.63 1.45 14.12
C GLN A 151 -6.17 2.70 13.35
N VAL A 152 -6.26 2.67 12.02
CA VAL A 152 -5.95 3.83 11.18
C VAL A 152 -6.94 4.96 11.43
N LEU A 153 -8.22 4.66 11.62
CA LEU A 153 -9.25 5.66 11.92
C LEU A 153 -9.01 6.31 13.29
N GLU A 154 -8.67 5.54 14.32
CA GLU A 154 -8.40 6.04 15.67
C GLU A 154 -7.24 7.04 15.69
N LEU A 155 -6.14 6.76 14.99
CA LEU A 155 -4.98 7.67 14.94
C LEU A 155 -5.20 8.90 14.06
N ASN A 156 -6.03 8.80 13.03
CA ASN A 156 -6.17 9.87 12.02
C ASN A 156 -7.49 10.64 12.13
N GLY A 157 -8.47 10.17 12.89
CA GLY A 157 -9.82 10.71 12.94
C GLY A 157 -9.92 12.16 13.40
N GLY A 158 -8.95 12.64 14.19
CA GLY A 158 -8.87 14.04 14.65
C GLY A 158 -7.71 14.84 14.06
N SER A 159 -6.92 14.27 13.15
CA SER A 159 -5.71 14.93 12.63
C SER A 159 -5.63 14.98 11.10
N ALA A 160 -6.22 13.99 10.42
CA ALA A 160 -6.35 13.97 8.97
C ALA A 160 -7.61 14.75 8.55
N PHE A 161 -7.52 15.42 7.39
CA PHE A 161 -8.61 16.18 6.79
C PHE A 161 -9.16 17.32 7.67
N LYS A 162 -8.27 18.09 8.32
CA LYS A 162 -8.66 19.27 9.13
C LYS A 162 -9.52 20.27 8.36
N GLU A 163 -9.26 20.42 7.07
CA GLU A 163 -10.03 21.28 6.16
C GLU A 163 -11.49 20.84 6.00
N LEU A 164 -11.81 19.58 6.34
CA LEU A 164 -13.16 19.03 6.32
C LEU A 164 -13.83 19.02 7.71
N GLU A 165 -13.17 19.46 8.79
CA GLU A 165 -13.76 19.44 10.14
C GLU A 165 -15.08 20.20 10.20
N GLN A 166 -15.14 21.39 9.61
CA GLN A 166 -16.39 22.18 9.55
C GLN A 166 -17.46 21.48 8.71
N HIS A 167 -17.06 20.76 7.65
CA HIS A 167 -17.97 19.97 6.83
C HIS A 167 -18.53 18.76 7.59
N MET A 168 -17.78 18.18 8.55
CA MET A 168 -18.24 17.07 9.40
C MET A 168 -19.44 17.47 10.27
N PHE A 169 -19.48 18.70 10.77
CA PHE A 169 -20.57 19.18 11.64
C PHE A 169 -21.83 19.63 10.89
N ASN A 170 -21.72 19.83 9.57
CA ASN A 170 -22.85 20.21 8.71
C ASN A 170 -23.68 19.00 8.22
N LEU A 171 -23.31 17.79 8.64
CA LEU A 171 -23.91 16.52 8.22
C LEU A 171 -24.55 15.80 9.41
N GLU A 172 -25.47 14.88 9.12
CA GLU A 172 -25.99 13.97 10.15
C GLU A 172 -24.85 13.13 10.77
N PRO A 173 -24.89 12.82 12.08
CA PRO A 173 -23.84 12.09 12.78
C PRO A 173 -23.45 10.75 12.14
N TYR A 174 -24.42 10.09 11.49
CA TYR A 174 -24.25 8.80 10.81
C TYR A 174 -23.63 8.91 9.40
N ASN A 175 -23.62 10.11 8.82
CA ASN A 175 -23.09 10.42 7.49
C ASN A 175 -21.81 11.25 7.59
N ASN A 176 -20.93 10.91 8.55
CA ASN A 176 -19.64 11.59 8.66
C ASN A 176 -18.73 11.21 7.48
N HIS A 177 -18.70 12.09 6.47
CA HIS A 177 -17.94 11.87 5.25
C HIS A 177 -16.44 11.66 5.51
N VAL A 178 -15.85 12.29 6.54
CA VAL A 178 -14.43 12.13 6.85
C VAL A 178 -14.11 10.73 7.35
N PHE A 179 -14.94 10.16 8.23
CA PHE A 179 -14.76 8.79 8.68
C PHE A 179 -14.96 7.78 7.55
N ILE A 180 -15.97 7.99 6.70
CA ILE A 180 -16.20 7.17 5.51
C ILE A 180 -14.98 7.27 4.57
N LEU A 181 -14.43 8.46 4.39
CA LEU A 181 -13.28 8.74 3.53
C LEU A 181 -12.01 8.04 4.04
N ILE A 182 -11.66 8.23 5.32
CA ILE A 182 -10.49 7.59 5.95
C ILE A 182 -10.62 6.07 5.86
N LYS A 183 -11.79 5.52 6.20
CA LYS A 183 -12.05 4.08 6.12
C LYS A 183 -11.93 3.56 4.69
N TYR A 184 -12.43 4.31 3.70
CA TYR A 184 -12.33 3.94 2.30
C TYR A 184 -10.86 3.91 1.82
N ILE A 185 -10.09 4.95 2.13
CA ILE A 185 -8.68 5.07 1.77
C ILE A 185 -7.87 3.94 2.43
N ALA A 186 -8.04 3.75 3.73
CA ALA A 186 -7.34 2.71 4.50
C ALA A 186 -7.61 1.31 3.94
N ASN A 187 -8.87 0.98 3.65
CA ASN A 187 -9.25 -0.29 3.05
C ASN A 187 -8.66 -0.48 1.64
N SER A 188 -8.75 0.57 0.81
CA SER A 188 -8.24 0.51 -0.57
C SER A 188 -6.73 0.29 -0.59
N TYR A 189 -5.98 1.05 0.23
CA TYR A 189 -4.53 0.90 0.36
C TYR A 189 -4.15 -0.49 0.88
N THR A 190 -4.82 -0.94 1.95
CA THR A 190 -4.57 -2.25 2.57
C THR A 190 -4.81 -3.36 1.56
N ASN A 191 -5.91 -3.35 0.81
CA ASN A 191 -6.17 -4.36 -0.21
C ASN A 191 -5.03 -4.44 -1.25
N ILE A 192 -4.54 -3.30 -1.74
CA ILE A 192 -3.43 -3.27 -2.71
C ILE A 192 -2.17 -3.89 -2.10
N ARG A 193 -1.81 -3.52 -0.87
CA ARG A 193 -0.62 -4.06 -0.19
C ARG A 193 -0.74 -5.55 0.11
N LEU A 194 -1.91 -5.98 0.56
CA LEU A 194 -2.20 -7.38 0.84
C LEU A 194 -2.10 -8.24 -0.42
N HIS A 195 -2.64 -7.78 -1.56
CA HIS A 195 -2.46 -8.46 -2.85
C HIS A 195 -1.00 -8.53 -3.28
N PHE A 196 -0.24 -7.46 -3.08
CA PHE A 196 1.20 -7.46 -3.37
C PHE A 196 1.95 -8.50 -2.52
N LEU A 197 1.70 -8.54 -1.21
CA LEU A 197 2.33 -9.51 -0.30
C LEU A 197 1.96 -10.95 -0.67
N ALA A 198 0.68 -11.22 -0.98
CA ALA A 198 0.23 -12.52 -1.44
C ALA A 198 0.89 -12.95 -2.77
N LYS A 199 1.11 -12.00 -3.68
CA LYS A 199 1.83 -12.26 -4.94
C LYS A 199 3.31 -12.57 -4.70
N GLU A 200 3.96 -11.84 -3.80
CA GLU A 200 5.36 -12.03 -3.43
C GLU A 200 5.60 -13.43 -2.81
N THR A 201 4.73 -13.85 -1.90
CA THR A 201 4.80 -15.18 -1.27
C THR A 201 4.53 -16.31 -2.26
N SER A 202 3.57 -16.10 -3.18
CA SER A 202 3.27 -17.06 -4.26
C SER A 202 4.46 -17.20 -5.22
N SER A 203 5.07 -16.08 -5.62
CA SER A 203 6.25 -16.09 -6.50
C SER A 203 7.44 -16.76 -5.85
N ALA A 204 7.70 -16.49 -4.56
CA ALA A 204 8.80 -17.13 -3.82
C ALA A 204 8.59 -18.66 -3.74
N SER A 205 7.36 -19.10 -3.53
CA SER A 205 7.00 -20.52 -3.51
C SER A 205 7.16 -21.18 -4.89
N HIS A 206 6.76 -20.48 -5.95
CA HIS A 206 6.94 -20.94 -7.33
C HIS A 206 8.42 -21.08 -7.70
N CYS A 207 9.26 -20.09 -7.36
CA CYS A 207 10.71 -20.18 -7.56
C CYS A 207 11.31 -21.37 -6.80
N LYS A 208 10.92 -21.60 -5.54
CA LYS A 208 11.37 -22.77 -4.76
C LYS A 208 10.95 -24.09 -5.41
N TRP A 209 9.73 -24.17 -5.93
CA TRP A 209 9.27 -25.34 -6.68
C TRP A 209 10.09 -25.55 -7.95
N LEU A 210 10.33 -24.49 -8.73
CA LEU A 210 11.11 -24.55 -9.96
C LEU A 210 12.54 -25.03 -9.69
N CYS A 211 13.21 -24.49 -8.67
CA CYS A 211 14.55 -24.94 -8.27
C CYS A 211 14.57 -26.42 -7.87
N LYS A 212 13.57 -26.90 -7.14
CA LYS A 212 13.46 -28.33 -6.75
C LYS A 212 13.23 -29.24 -7.95
N THR A 213 12.38 -28.84 -8.89
CA THR A 213 12.04 -29.64 -10.07
C THR A 213 13.19 -29.68 -11.06
N LEU A 214 13.79 -28.53 -11.39
CA LEU A 214 14.92 -28.46 -12.33
C LEU A 214 16.19 -29.09 -11.74
N GLY A 215 16.44 -28.95 -10.44
CA GLY A 215 17.57 -29.63 -9.78
C GLY A 215 17.46 -31.15 -9.84
N LYS A 216 16.25 -31.71 -9.73
CA LYS A 216 16.01 -33.16 -9.90
C LYS A 216 16.20 -33.61 -11.36
N LEU A 217 15.84 -32.80 -12.35
CA LEU A 217 16.03 -33.12 -13.77
C LEU A 217 17.49 -33.18 -14.18
N VAL A 218 18.38 -32.39 -13.55
CA VAL A 218 19.83 -32.44 -13.81
C VAL A 218 20.45 -33.72 -13.24
N LEU A 219 20.00 -34.20 -12.08
CA LEU A 219 20.56 -35.40 -11.44
C LEU A 219 20.24 -36.71 -12.18
N HIS A 220 19.10 -36.80 -12.87
CA HIS A 220 18.71 -38.01 -13.61
C HIS A 220 19.22 -38.07 -15.06
N LYS A 221 19.96 -37.05 -15.54
CA LYS A 221 20.52 -37.06 -16.90
C LYS A 221 21.85 -37.81 -17.03
N ASN A 222 22.45 -38.23 -15.91
CA ASN A 222 23.75 -38.92 -15.85
C ASN A 222 23.65 -40.33 -15.23
N GLN A 223 22.49 -40.99 -15.31
CA GLN A 223 22.31 -42.40 -14.94
C GLN A 223 21.87 -43.21 -16.16
#